data_AF-A0A0B4EFY8-F1
#
_entry.id   AF-A0A0B4EFY8-F1
#
_cell.length_a   1.000
_cell.length_b   1.000
_cell.length_c   1.000
_cell.angle_alpha   90.00
_cell.angle_beta   90.00
_cell.angle_gamma   90.00
#
_symmetry.space_group_name_H-M   'P 1'
#
loop_
_entity.id
_entity.type
_entity.pdbx_description
1 polymer ?
#
loop_
_entity_poly.entity_id
_entity_poly.type
_entity_poly.pdbx_seq_one_letter_code
_entity_poly.pdbx_strand_id
1 'polypeptide(L)' 'MNNKFYGIGVGVGDPEEITLKAINILKKLDVVVLPEAKKMRVV' A
#
# COMPACT_ATOMS: atom_id res chain seq x y z
N MET A 1 -4.65 9.18 21.90
CA MET A 1 -4.59 8.06 20.93
C MET A 1 -4.11 8.64 19.61
N ASN A 2 -2.91 8.27 19.15
CA ASN A 2 -2.38 8.76 17.88
C ASN A 2 -2.55 7.67 16.83
N ASN A 3 -3.70 7.68 16.16
CA ASN A 3 -3.88 6.89 14.95
C ASN A 3 -2.89 7.44 13.91
N LYS A 4 -2.01 6.57 13.41
CA LYS A 4 -0.96 6.95 12.45
C LYS A 4 -1.41 6.58 11.06
N PHE A 5 -1.32 7.52 10.14
CA PHE A 5 -1.46 7.27 8.72
C PHE A 5 -0.09 7.02 8.11
N TYR A 6 0.06 5.92 7.37
CA TYR A 6 1.30 5.55 6.69
C TYR A 6 1.07 5.55 5.18
N GLY A 7 1.77 6.44 4.46
CA GLY A 7 1.93 6.31 3.02
C GLY A 7 3.01 5.26 2.73
N ILE A 8 2.63 4.14 2.09
CA ILE A 8 3.53 3.02 1.83
C ILE A 8 3.79 2.93 0.32
N GLY A 9 5.04 3.16 -0.09
CA GLY A 9 5.48 2.84 -1.45
C GLY A 9 5.68 1.33 -1.60
N VAL A 10 5.15 0.75 -2.68
CA VAL A 10 5.15 -0.70 -2.94
C VAL A 10 6.21 -1.17 -3.94
N GLY A 11 7.03 -0.25 -4.46
CA GLY A 11 7.96 -0.54 -5.56
C GLY A 11 7.31 -0.39 -6.93
N VAL A 12 7.96 -0.92 -7.97
CA VAL A 12 7.56 -0.76 -9.38
C VAL A 12 6.65 -1.89 -9.91
N GLY A 13 6.43 -2.94 -9.12
CA GLY A 13 5.49 -4.02 -9.48
C GLY A 13 5.87 -5.39 -8.92
N ASP A 14 7.16 -5.67 -8.75
CA ASP A 14 7.63 -6.91 -8.13
C ASP A 14 7.55 -6.80 -6.59
N PRO A 15 6.91 -7.77 -5.89
CA PRO A 15 6.86 -7.79 -4.43
C PRO A 15 8.22 -7.77 -3.73
N GLU A 16 9.30 -8.27 -4.35
CA GLU A 16 10.64 -8.26 -3.74
C GLU A 16 11.23 -6.84 -3.63
N GLU A 17 10.74 -5.90 -4.42
CA GLU A 17 11.19 -4.49 -4.42
C GLU A 17 10.61 -3.66 -3.26
N ILE A 18 9.76 -4.25 -2.44
CA ILE A 18 9.20 -3.58 -1.27
C ILE A 18 10.22 -3.50 -0.13
N THR A 19 10.23 -2.40 0.62
CA THR A 19 11.15 -2.25 1.76
C THR A 19 10.76 -3.12 2.96
N LEU A 20 11.75 -3.59 3.73
CA LEU A 20 11.51 -4.31 5.01
C LEU A 20 10.66 -3.49 6.00
N LYS A 21 10.82 -2.15 5.99
CA LYS A 21 10.01 -1.25 6.83
C LYS A 21 8.54 -1.29 6.43
N ALA A 22 8.24 -1.27 5.13
CA ALA A 22 6.87 -1.37 4.63
C ALA A 22 6.23 -2.71 5.04
N ILE A 23 6.94 -3.83 4.85
CA ILE A 23 6.48 -5.16 5.28
C ILE A 23 6.15 -5.17 6.79
N ASN A 24 7.06 -4.65 7.62
CA ASN A 24 6.87 -4.64 9.06
C ASN A 24 5.72 -3.75 9.53
N ILE A 25 5.39 -2.69 8.78
CA ILE A 25 4.23 -1.85 9.02
C ILE A 25 2.96 -2.58 8.58
N LEU A 26 2.92 -3.09 7.34
CA LEU A 26 1.78 -3.83 6.77
C LEU A 26 1.33 -4.99 7.68
N LYS A 27 2.27 -5.72 8.28
CA LYS A 27 2.00 -6.81 9.23
C LYS A 27 1.28 -6.38 10.52
N LYS A 28 1.28 -5.09 10.85
CA LYS A 28 0.74 -4.53 12.10
C LYS A 28 -0.42 -3.56 11.88
N LEU A 29 -0.78 -3.26 10.63
CA LEU A 29 -1.85 -2.31 10.33
C LEU A 29 -3.21 -2.90 10.70
N ASP A 30 -4.06 -2.07 11.29
CA ASP A 30 -5.46 -2.40 11.52
C ASP A 30 -6.28 -2.32 10.22
N VAL A 31 -5.94 -1.38 9.33
CA VAL A 31 -6.65 -1.10 8.07
C VAL A 31 -5.66 -0.78 6.95
N VAL A 32 -5.92 -1.33 5.75
CA VAL A 32 -5.20 -1.03 4.50
C VAL A 32 -6.18 -0.43 3.49
N VAL A 33 -5.80 0.68 2.86
CA VAL A 33 -6.59 1.33 1.80
C VAL A 33 -5.84 1.21 0.49
N LEU A 34 -6.45 0.53 -0.49
CA LEU A 34 -5.92 0.33 -1.84
C LEU A 34 -6.87 1.00 -2.85
N PRO A 35 -6.60 2.24 -3.27
CA PRO A 35 -7.42 2.88 -4.29
C PRO A 35 -7.21 2.19 -5.65
N GLU A 36 -8.30 1.78 -6.28
CA GLU A 36 -8.27 1.26 -7.66
C GLU A 36 -8.44 2.43 -8.64
N ALA A 37 -7.56 2.52 -9.64
CA ALA A 37 -7.77 3.44 -10.74
C ALA A 37 -8.98 2.95 -11.55
N LYS A 38 -9.97 3.83 -11.80
CA LYS A 38 -11.10 3.51 -12.68
C LYS A 38 -10.58 2.91 -13.99
N LYS A 39 -10.95 1.67 -14.32
CA LYS A 39 -10.72 1.11 -15.66
C LYS A 39 -11.31 2.07 -16.69
N MET A 40 -10.48 2.53 -17.61
CA MET A 40 -10.92 3.33 -18.75
C MET A 40 -11.90 2.48 -19.55
N ARG A 41 -13.18 2.88 -19.55
CA ARG A 41 -14.21 2.22 -20.33
C ARG A 41 -14.02 2.68 -21.77
N VAL A 42 -13.40 1.84 -22.60
CA VAL A 42 -13.39 2.03 -24.05
C VAL A 42 -14.83 1.78 -24.49
N VAL A 43 -15.52 2.86 -24.89
CA VAL A 43 -16.80 2.81 -25.60
C VAL A 43 -16.56 2.76 -27.09
#